data_AF-A0A955C9J8-F1
#
_entry.id   AF-A0A955C9J8-F1
#
_cell.length_a   1.000
_cell.length_b   1.000
_cell.length_c   1.000
_cell.angle_alpha   90.00
_cell.angle_beta   90.00
_cell.angle_gamma   90.00
#
_symmetry.space_group_name_H-M   'P 1'
#
loop_
_entity.id
_entity.type
_entity.pdbx_description
1 polymer ?
#
loop_
_entity_poly.entity_id
_entity_poly.type
_entity_poly.pdbx_seq_one_letter_code
_entity_poly.pdbx_strand_id
1 'polypeptide(L)'
;AGAIAVVIAGWTTSNPTLYRAGLALQVITPGWPRWLVTLIVGIVTTIIACFPFVFTGLLDFVGIYGLLLVPAGAIVVTEHWLFPMLGMTRYWSEARGSLVNWPAMMAWGAGITLALGLYMFDVVHLFFLFPPVYVLTVVVYLVLASFAGARSDATMPAALPDRRQDDGAAPAPATRSAREPSASRGPLALICGLLALLSLVACIALAVYVYLASPAEYAERLAGFRRWLMVPTLLYFIAASMWRVVRRPAPVVAS
;
A
#
# COMPACT_ATOMS: atom_id res chain seq x y z
N ALA A 1 -0.15 27.38 -18.53
CA ALA A 1 -0.81 26.74 -17.36
C ALA A 1 -0.43 25.26 -17.21
N GLY A 2 -0.61 24.40 -18.23
CA GLY A 2 -0.35 22.95 -18.12
C GLY A 2 1.09 22.53 -17.79
N ALA A 3 2.10 23.12 -18.44
CA ALA A 3 3.51 22.78 -18.17
C ALA A 3 3.93 23.06 -16.72
N ILE A 4 3.50 24.20 -16.17
CA ILE A 4 3.77 24.56 -14.77
C ILE A 4 3.10 23.56 -13.82
N ALA A 5 1.87 23.13 -14.12
CA ALA A 5 1.18 22.12 -13.31
C ALA A 5 1.93 20.77 -13.32
N VAL A 6 2.47 20.34 -14.47
CA VAL A 6 3.27 19.11 -14.58
C VAL A 6 4.57 19.22 -13.78
N VAL A 7 5.26 20.36 -13.85
CA VAL A 7 6.49 20.60 -13.07
C VAL A 7 6.21 20.54 -11.56
N ILE A 8 5.13 21.19 -11.10
CA ILE A 8 4.74 21.17 -9.69
C ILE A 8 4.37 19.74 -9.24
N ALA A 9 3.60 19.01 -10.04
CA ALA A 9 3.23 17.63 -9.73
C ALA A 9 4.45 16.69 -9.70
N GLY A 10 5.41 16.87 -10.61
CA GLY A 10 6.67 16.13 -10.61
C GLY A 10 7.50 16.42 -9.36
N TRP A 11 7.66 17.69 -9.00
CA TRP A 11 8.40 18.11 -7.80
C TRP A 11 7.83 17.50 -6.51
N THR A 12 6.52 17.56 -6.31
CA THR A 12 5.87 17.05 -5.11
C THR A 12 5.94 15.53 -4.99
N THR A 13 6.04 14.82 -6.11
CA THR A 13 6.19 13.35 -6.14
C THR A 13 7.64 12.89 -5.96
N SER A 14 8.61 13.64 -6.50
CA SER A 14 10.03 13.28 -6.44
C SER A 14 10.61 13.37 -5.03
N ASN A 15 10.21 14.36 -4.22
CA ASN A 15 10.75 14.56 -2.88
C ASN A 15 10.59 13.34 -1.95
N PRO A 16 9.37 12.81 -1.70
CA PRO A 16 9.21 11.63 -0.86
C PRO A 16 9.82 10.37 -1.49
N THR A 17 9.89 10.29 -2.83
CA THR A 17 10.46 9.14 -3.54
C THR A 17 11.97 9.07 -3.33
N LEU A 18 12.70 10.17 -3.55
CA LEU A 18 14.13 10.26 -3.30
C LEU A 18 14.47 10.04 -1.82
N TYR A 19 13.64 10.56 -0.92
CA TYR A 19 13.81 10.34 0.52
C TYR A 19 13.71 8.86 0.89
N ARG A 20 12.69 8.15 0.39
CA ARG A 20 12.51 6.70 0.63
C ARG A 20 13.66 5.88 0.03
N ALA A 21 14.09 6.21 -1.17
CA ALA A 21 15.23 5.57 -1.81
C ALA A 21 16.54 5.80 -1.02
N GLY A 22 16.77 7.03 -0.53
CA GLY A 22 17.92 7.38 0.30
C GLY A 22 17.95 6.62 1.63
N LEU A 23 16.79 6.46 2.30
CA LEU A 23 16.69 5.64 3.52
C LEU A 23 16.92 4.15 3.24
N ALA A 24 16.40 3.63 2.13
CA ALA A 24 16.62 2.23 1.74
C ALA A 24 18.10 1.96 1.49
N LEU A 25 18.81 2.86 0.81
CA LEU A 25 20.23 2.71 0.52
C LEU A 25 21.11 2.84 1.77
N GLN A 26 20.69 3.62 2.78
CA GLN A 26 21.38 3.71 4.07
C GLN A 26 21.47 2.38 4.82
N VAL A 27 20.53 1.45 4.58
CA VAL A 27 20.61 0.10 5.16
C VAL A 27 21.84 -0.65 4.65
N ILE A 28 22.28 -0.35 3.41
CA ILE A 28 23.43 -0.99 2.76
C ILE A 28 24.72 -0.18 2.97
N THR A 29 24.63 1.13 3.22
CA THR A 29 25.78 2.01 3.51
C THR A 29 25.76 2.55 4.95
N PRO A 30 26.06 1.72 5.97
CA PRO A 30 26.13 2.19 7.36
C PRO A 30 27.16 3.32 7.53
N GLY A 31 26.79 4.36 8.31
CA GLY A 31 27.69 5.46 8.66
C GLY A 31 27.73 6.64 7.69
N TRP A 32 27.05 6.57 6.55
CA TRP A 32 26.98 7.70 5.61
C TRP A 32 25.89 8.69 6.04
N PRO A 33 26.13 10.01 5.95
CA PRO A 33 25.12 10.99 6.33
C PRO A 33 23.95 10.96 5.33
N ARG A 34 22.73 11.09 5.85
CA ARG A 34 21.49 10.90 5.06
C ARG A 34 21.40 11.80 3.83
N TRP A 35 21.87 13.03 3.94
CA TRP A 35 21.86 14.01 2.85
C TRP A 35 22.75 13.56 1.69
N LEU A 36 23.88 12.92 1.98
CA LEU A 36 24.85 12.47 0.96
C LEU A 36 24.28 11.31 0.16
N VAL A 37 23.69 10.32 0.85
CA VAL A 37 23.04 9.18 0.19
C VAL A 37 21.91 9.66 -0.71
N THR A 38 21.07 10.58 -0.22
CA THR A 38 19.97 11.16 -0.99
C THR A 38 20.46 11.95 -2.21
N LEU A 39 21.54 12.74 -2.05
CA LEU A 39 22.16 13.48 -3.14
C LEU A 39 22.68 12.55 -4.23
N ILE A 40 23.38 11.48 -3.86
CA ILE A 40 23.91 10.48 -4.80
C ILE A 40 22.76 9.80 -5.56
N VAL A 41 21.72 9.37 -4.86
CA VAL A 41 20.52 8.79 -5.49
C VAL A 41 19.90 9.77 -6.49
N GLY A 42 19.79 11.06 -6.13
CA GLY A 42 19.29 12.11 -7.03
C GLY A 42 20.15 12.31 -8.27
N ILE A 43 21.47 12.35 -8.13
CA ILE A 43 22.41 12.47 -9.25
C ILE A 43 22.29 11.26 -10.18
N VAL A 44 22.33 10.04 -9.64
CA VAL A 44 22.19 8.80 -10.43
C VAL A 44 20.85 8.76 -11.15
N THR A 45 19.76 9.12 -10.46
CA THR A 45 18.42 9.18 -11.06
C THR A 45 18.37 10.20 -12.20
N THR A 46 19.00 11.36 -12.05
CA THR A 46 19.06 12.41 -13.07
C THR A 46 19.82 11.93 -14.30
N ILE A 47 20.98 11.30 -14.10
CA ILE A 47 21.79 10.71 -15.18
C ILE A 47 20.96 9.68 -15.94
N ILE A 48 20.31 8.74 -15.25
CA ILE A 48 19.45 7.72 -15.87
C ILE A 48 18.29 8.36 -16.63
N ALA A 49 17.64 9.37 -16.06
CA ALA A 49 16.51 10.08 -16.68
C ALA A 49 16.88 10.81 -17.97
N CYS A 50 18.15 11.17 -18.17
CA CYS A 50 18.63 11.75 -19.43
C CYS A 50 18.72 10.74 -20.59
N PHE A 51 18.59 9.43 -20.33
CA PHE A 51 18.64 8.43 -21.39
C PHE A 51 17.26 8.16 -22.01
N PRO A 52 17.17 8.02 -23.34
CA PRO A 52 15.89 7.87 -24.05
C PRO A 52 15.14 6.57 -23.72
N PHE A 53 15.84 5.51 -23.28
CA PHE A 53 15.21 4.22 -22.97
C PHE A 53 14.19 4.31 -21.82
N VAL A 54 14.37 5.28 -20.91
CA VAL A 54 13.46 5.49 -19.78
C VAL A 54 12.05 5.83 -20.26
N PHE A 55 11.93 6.55 -21.38
CA PHE A 55 10.63 6.93 -21.93
C PHE A 55 10.06 5.88 -22.88
N THR A 56 10.91 5.13 -23.58
CA THR A 56 10.46 4.11 -24.55
C THR A 56 10.09 2.78 -23.90
N GLY A 57 10.69 2.44 -22.76
CA GLY A 57 10.49 1.16 -22.06
C GLY A 57 9.83 1.27 -20.69
N LEU A 58 9.26 2.44 -20.34
CA LEU A 58 8.74 2.70 -19.00
C LEU A 58 7.66 1.69 -18.59
N LEU A 59 6.76 1.35 -19.51
CA LEU A 59 5.64 0.45 -19.21
C LEU A 59 6.13 -0.95 -18.85
N ASP A 60 7.05 -1.50 -19.65
CA ASP A 60 7.61 -2.83 -19.42
C ASP A 60 8.46 -2.86 -18.14
N PHE A 61 9.25 -1.80 -17.91
CA PHE A 61 10.02 -1.62 -16.70
C PHE A 61 9.11 -1.59 -15.46
N VAL A 62 8.10 -0.72 -15.44
CA VAL A 62 7.15 -0.63 -14.33
C VAL A 62 6.39 -1.95 -14.14
N GLY A 63 6.08 -2.67 -15.22
CA GLY A 63 5.47 -3.99 -15.17
C GLY A 63 6.31 -5.01 -14.42
N ILE A 64 7.60 -5.13 -14.78
CA ILE A 64 8.55 -6.04 -14.12
C ILE A 64 8.76 -5.62 -12.65
N TYR A 65 8.89 -4.33 -12.36
CA TYR A 65 9.00 -3.84 -10.99
C TYR A 65 7.75 -4.14 -10.15
N GLY A 66 6.56 -4.00 -10.75
CA GLY A 66 5.31 -4.44 -10.14
C GLY A 66 5.35 -5.93 -9.80
N LEU A 67 5.80 -6.75 -10.74
CA LEU A 67 5.95 -8.20 -10.55
C LEU A 67 6.85 -8.57 -9.37
N LEU A 68 7.98 -7.88 -9.24
CA LEU A 68 8.95 -8.08 -8.16
C LEU A 68 8.41 -7.63 -6.80
N LEU A 69 7.62 -6.55 -6.79
CA LEU A 69 7.13 -5.90 -5.57
C LEU A 69 5.92 -6.62 -4.96
N VAL A 70 5.06 -7.23 -5.78
CA VAL A 70 3.82 -7.88 -5.30
C VAL A 70 4.07 -8.98 -4.26
N PRO A 71 4.95 -9.97 -4.50
CA PRO A 71 5.25 -10.99 -3.50
C PRO A 71 5.89 -10.42 -2.24
N ALA A 72 6.78 -9.41 -2.38
CA ALA A 72 7.38 -8.75 -1.23
C ALA A 72 6.33 -8.06 -0.35
N GLY A 73 5.38 -7.36 -0.96
CA GLY A 73 4.24 -6.77 -0.26
C GLY A 73 3.36 -7.82 0.43
N ALA A 74 3.10 -8.95 -0.22
CA ALA A 74 2.33 -10.07 0.36
C ALA A 74 2.99 -10.64 1.62
N ILE A 75 4.32 -10.85 1.60
CA ILE A 75 5.09 -11.34 2.75
C ILE A 75 5.00 -10.34 3.91
N VAL A 76 5.22 -9.05 3.66
CA VAL A 76 5.16 -8.01 4.70
C VAL A 76 3.78 -7.93 5.33
N VAL A 77 2.71 -7.97 4.53
CA VAL A 77 1.33 -7.96 5.06
C VAL A 77 1.06 -9.23 5.87
N THR A 78 1.50 -10.39 5.39
CA THR A 78 1.34 -11.66 6.09
C THR A 78 2.02 -11.62 7.45
N GLU A 79 3.27 -11.13 7.52
CA GLU A 79 4.03 -10.99 8.75
C GLU A 79 3.35 -10.04 9.75
N HIS A 80 2.85 -8.88 9.30
CA HIS A 80 2.39 -7.84 10.22
C HIS A 80 0.92 -7.97 10.63
N TRP A 81 0.07 -8.52 9.76
CA TRP A 81 -1.37 -8.60 9.97
C TRP A 81 -1.86 -10.02 10.16
N LEU A 82 -1.36 -10.96 9.34
CA LEU A 82 -1.90 -12.31 9.33
C LEU A 82 -1.28 -13.18 10.44
N PHE A 83 0.00 -13.01 10.74
CA PHE A 83 0.66 -13.72 11.83
C PHE A 83 0.03 -13.43 13.20
N PRO A 84 -0.19 -12.17 13.62
CA PRO A 84 -0.88 -11.89 14.89
C PRO A 84 -2.29 -12.46 14.94
N MET A 85 -3.01 -12.45 13.81
CA MET A 85 -4.37 -13.00 13.73
C MET A 85 -4.39 -14.53 13.87
N LEU A 86 -3.32 -15.20 13.45
CA LEU A 86 -3.17 -16.67 13.51
C LEU A 86 -2.36 -17.14 14.73
N GLY A 87 -2.01 -16.24 15.65
CA GLY A 87 -1.22 -16.55 16.85
C GLY A 87 0.24 -16.91 16.56
N MET A 88 0.79 -16.51 15.41
CA MET A 88 2.19 -16.71 15.05
C MET A 88 3.07 -15.53 15.48
N THR A 89 4.35 -15.78 15.71
CA THR A 89 5.30 -14.76 16.15
C THR A 89 5.79 -13.90 14.98
N ARG A 90 5.76 -12.59 15.15
CA ARG A 90 6.36 -11.62 14.21
C ARG A 90 7.86 -11.59 14.39
N TYR A 91 8.60 -11.32 13.32
CA TYR A 91 10.07 -11.23 13.33
C TYR A 91 10.75 -12.51 13.83
N TRP A 92 10.08 -13.66 13.68
CA TRP A 92 10.55 -14.96 14.18
C TRP A 92 11.93 -15.35 13.62
N SER A 93 12.24 -14.95 12.38
CA SER A 93 13.53 -15.26 11.73
C SER A 93 14.67 -14.46 12.36
N GLU A 94 14.42 -13.19 12.68
CA GLU A 94 15.41 -12.30 13.31
C GLU A 94 15.63 -12.70 14.77
N ALA A 95 14.56 -13.07 15.48
CA ALA A 95 14.66 -13.56 16.84
C ALA A 95 15.48 -14.87 16.95
N ARG A 96 15.52 -15.68 15.87
CA ARG A 96 16.40 -16.86 15.78
C ARG A 96 17.83 -16.56 15.31
N GLY A 97 18.16 -15.28 15.11
CA GLY A 97 19.46 -14.85 14.61
C GLY A 97 19.73 -15.25 13.16
N SER A 98 18.69 -15.66 12.40
CA SER A 98 18.87 -16.00 10.99
C SER A 98 18.95 -14.72 10.16
N LEU A 99 20.05 -14.57 9.43
CA LEU A 99 20.26 -13.46 8.49
C LEU A 99 19.29 -13.53 7.29
N VAL A 100 18.81 -14.72 6.95
CA VAL A 100 17.93 -14.95 5.79
C VAL A 100 16.69 -15.72 6.21
N ASN A 101 15.52 -15.14 5.94
CA ASN A 101 14.24 -15.83 6.09
C ASN A 101 13.99 -16.70 4.84
N TRP A 102 14.44 -17.96 4.88
CA TRP A 102 14.27 -18.89 3.78
C TRP A 102 12.79 -19.09 3.37
N PRO A 103 11.81 -19.24 4.29
CA PRO A 103 10.39 -19.24 3.93
C PRO A 103 9.94 -18.02 3.12
N ALA A 104 10.40 -16.81 3.48
CA ALA A 104 10.09 -15.60 2.74
C ALA A 104 10.75 -15.61 1.36
N MET A 105 12.00 -16.06 1.27
CA MET A 105 12.73 -16.17 0.00
C MET A 105 12.05 -17.16 -0.96
N MET A 106 11.64 -18.32 -0.46
CA MET A 106 10.90 -19.30 -1.25
C MET A 106 9.53 -18.77 -1.70
N ALA A 107 8.79 -18.12 -0.81
CA ALA A 107 7.49 -17.55 -1.15
C ALA A 107 7.62 -16.44 -2.21
N TRP A 108 8.64 -15.58 -2.08
CA TRP A 108 8.95 -14.55 -3.05
C TRP A 108 9.32 -15.15 -4.42
N GLY A 109 10.22 -16.14 -4.44
CA GLY A 109 10.60 -16.86 -5.65
C GLY A 109 9.41 -17.57 -6.31
N ALA A 110 8.60 -18.29 -5.54
CA ALA A 110 7.39 -18.96 -6.03
C ALA A 110 6.38 -17.96 -6.61
N GLY A 111 6.21 -16.81 -5.96
CA GLY A 111 5.40 -15.71 -6.46
C GLY A 111 5.88 -15.24 -7.83
N ILE A 112 7.19 -14.95 -7.97
CA ILE A 112 7.80 -14.55 -9.24
C ILE A 112 7.67 -15.63 -10.31
N THR A 113 7.93 -16.90 -9.98
CA THR A 113 7.81 -18.01 -10.94
C THR A 113 6.39 -18.13 -11.46
N LEU A 114 5.38 -18.05 -10.60
CA LEU A 114 3.98 -18.03 -11.03
C LEU A 114 3.70 -16.82 -11.93
N ALA A 115 4.16 -15.65 -11.51
CA ALA A 115 3.99 -14.41 -12.24
C ALA A 115 4.57 -14.51 -13.67
N LEU A 116 5.84 -14.90 -13.79
CA LEU A 116 6.51 -15.07 -15.07
C LEU A 116 5.84 -16.16 -15.92
N GLY A 117 5.40 -17.26 -15.31
CA GLY A 117 4.65 -18.29 -16.00
C GLY A 117 3.35 -17.76 -16.60
N LEU A 118 2.50 -17.13 -15.78
CA LEU A 118 1.22 -16.56 -16.24
C LEU A 118 1.40 -15.48 -17.30
N TYR A 119 2.44 -14.67 -17.18
CA TYR A 119 2.80 -13.65 -18.17
C TYR A 119 3.29 -14.26 -19.49
N MET A 120 4.18 -15.26 -19.44
CA MET A 120 4.77 -15.88 -20.64
C MET A 120 3.77 -16.74 -21.42
N PHE A 121 2.84 -17.40 -20.72
CA PHE A 121 1.78 -18.20 -21.34
C PHE A 121 0.55 -17.37 -21.76
N ASP A 122 0.60 -16.04 -21.61
CA ASP A 122 -0.49 -15.11 -21.93
C ASP A 122 -1.85 -15.52 -21.32
N VAL A 123 -1.82 -16.16 -20.15
CA VAL A 123 -3.03 -16.67 -19.48
C VAL A 123 -3.80 -15.52 -18.84
N VAL A 124 -3.07 -14.55 -18.29
CA VAL A 124 -3.61 -13.42 -17.55
C VAL A 124 -2.85 -12.16 -17.93
N HIS A 125 -3.59 -11.09 -18.26
CA HIS A 125 -2.99 -9.79 -18.53
C HIS A 125 -2.22 -9.28 -17.28
N LEU A 126 -1.09 -8.60 -17.49
CA LEU A 126 -0.23 -8.02 -16.44
C LEU A 126 -0.99 -7.31 -15.29
N PHE A 127 -2.08 -6.59 -15.59
CA PHE A 127 -2.88 -5.88 -14.56
C PHE A 127 -3.64 -6.82 -13.62
N PHE A 128 -3.99 -8.03 -14.07
CA PHE A 128 -4.70 -9.05 -13.30
C PHE A 128 -3.78 -10.13 -12.73
N LEU A 129 -2.47 -9.98 -12.90
CA LEU A 129 -1.49 -10.89 -12.30
C LEU A 129 -1.38 -10.71 -10.78
N PHE A 130 -1.79 -9.55 -10.26
CA PHE A 130 -1.66 -9.21 -8.85
C PHE A 130 -2.39 -10.22 -7.94
N PRO A 131 -3.71 -10.49 -8.08
CA PRO A 131 -4.41 -11.39 -7.18
C PRO A 131 -3.85 -12.82 -7.09
N PRO A 132 -3.58 -13.54 -8.21
CA PRO A 132 -3.09 -14.92 -8.12
C PRO A 132 -1.68 -14.99 -7.50
N VAL A 133 -0.79 -14.07 -7.87
CA VAL A 133 0.58 -14.00 -7.32
C VAL A 133 0.55 -13.67 -5.83
N TYR A 134 -0.29 -12.71 -5.44
CA TYR A 134 -0.44 -12.29 -4.05
C TYR A 134 -0.94 -13.45 -3.17
N VAL A 135 -2.05 -14.10 -3.57
CA VAL A 135 -2.64 -15.21 -2.81
C VAL A 135 -1.67 -16.38 -2.70
N LEU A 136 -1.01 -16.78 -3.80
CA LEU A 136 -0.02 -17.84 -3.75
C LEU A 136 1.11 -17.50 -2.77
N THR A 137 1.65 -16.28 -2.84
CA THR A 137 2.75 -15.86 -1.98
C THR A 137 2.36 -15.90 -0.50
N VAL A 138 1.15 -15.42 -0.16
CA VAL A 138 0.62 -15.50 1.21
C VAL A 138 0.53 -16.95 1.69
N VAL A 139 -0.09 -17.83 0.88
CA VAL A 139 -0.28 -19.24 1.24
C VAL A 139 1.07 -19.95 1.42
N VAL A 140 1.98 -19.80 0.46
CA VAL A 140 3.31 -20.41 0.53
C VAL A 140 4.08 -19.89 1.75
N TYR A 141 4.05 -18.58 2.00
CA TYR A 141 4.76 -18.01 3.13
C TYR A 141 4.18 -18.49 4.47
N LEU A 142 2.85 -18.51 4.63
CA LEU A 142 2.18 -19.03 5.83
C LEU A 142 2.57 -20.50 6.10
N VAL A 143 2.48 -21.34 5.07
CA VAL A 143 2.76 -22.78 5.19
C VAL A 143 4.22 -23.00 5.56
N LEU A 144 5.16 -22.41 4.82
CA LEU A 144 6.59 -22.57 5.07
C LEU A 144 7.02 -21.97 6.40
N ALA A 145 6.52 -20.78 6.77
CA ALA A 145 6.83 -20.17 8.06
C ALA A 145 6.27 -21.00 9.22
N SER A 146 5.07 -21.58 9.07
CA SER A 146 4.49 -22.45 10.08
C SER A 146 5.33 -23.71 10.33
N PHE A 147 5.83 -24.35 9.27
CA PHE A 147 6.73 -25.51 9.37
C PHE A 147 8.12 -25.14 9.86
N ALA A 148 8.63 -23.97 9.49
CA ALA A 148 9.93 -23.49 9.93
C ALA A 148 9.95 -23.17 11.43
N GLY A 149 8.79 -23.00 12.09
CA GLY A 149 8.68 -22.79 13.54
C GLY A 149 8.13 -21.43 13.96
N ALA A 150 7.48 -20.68 13.07
CA ALA A 150 6.77 -19.44 13.43
C ALA A 150 5.58 -19.67 14.40
N ARG A 151 5.16 -20.93 14.59
CA ARG A 151 4.15 -21.35 15.57
C ARG A 151 4.72 -21.75 16.93
N SER A 152 6.03 -22.00 17.02
CA SER A 152 6.60 -22.85 18.08
C SER A 152 7.10 -22.09 19.31
N ASP A 153 7.36 -20.80 19.23
CA ASP A 153 8.02 -20.09 20.33
C ASP A 153 7.08 -19.12 21.06
N ALA A 154 6.28 -19.67 21.96
CA ALA A 154 5.64 -18.90 23.03
C ALA A 154 6.67 -18.28 24.01
N THR A 155 7.93 -18.71 23.93
CA THR A 155 9.05 -18.28 24.79
C THR A 155 9.92 -17.19 24.15
N MET A 156 9.70 -16.83 22.88
CA MET A 156 10.44 -15.74 22.27
C MET A 156 10.00 -14.40 22.87
N PRO A 157 10.96 -13.51 23.24
CA PRO A 157 10.61 -12.22 23.79
C PRO A 157 9.64 -11.54 22.85
N ALA A 158 8.48 -11.18 23.40
CA ALA A 158 7.36 -10.61 22.68
C ALA A 158 7.82 -9.38 21.91
N ALA A 159 8.08 -9.57 20.61
CA ALA A 159 8.64 -8.57 19.72
C ALA A 159 10.04 -8.07 20.17
N LEU A 160 10.93 -7.84 19.21
CA LEU A 160 11.83 -6.71 19.37
C LEU A 160 10.94 -5.52 19.76
N PRO A 161 11.20 -4.83 20.90
CA PRO A 161 10.43 -3.65 21.27
C PRO A 161 10.37 -2.78 20.03
N ASP A 162 9.18 -2.30 19.70
CA ASP A 162 8.86 -1.49 18.52
C ASP A 162 9.96 -0.43 18.33
N ARG A 163 11.05 -0.77 17.60
CA ARG A 163 12.22 0.09 17.39
C ARG A 163 11.84 1.34 16.58
N ARG A 164 10.57 1.48 16.22
CA ARG A 164 9.96 2.63 15.56
C ARG A 164 9.86 3.88 16.41
N GLN A 165 10.32 3.90 17.67
CA GLN A 165 10.17 5.10 18.50
C GLN A 165 11.45 5.79 18.99
N ASP A 166 12.62 5.13 19.00
CA ASP A 166 13.83 5.75 19.57
C ASP A 166 14.90 6.18 18.53
N ASP A 167 14.90 5.64 17.31
CA ASP A 167 15.96 5.96 16.33
C ASP A 167 15.53 7.03 15.31
N GLY A 168 15.47 8.29 15.76
CA GLY A 168 15.77 9.45 14.90
C GLY A 168 14.60 10.11 14.15
N ALA A 169 13.35 9.89 14.54
CA ALA A 169 12.26 10.81 14.27
C ALA A 169 12.07 11.69 15.50
N ALA A 170 12.10 13.03 15.35
CA ALA A 170 11.65 13.94 16.39
C ALA A 170 10.31 13.42 16.95
N PRO A 171 10.10 13.42 18.28
CA PRO A 171 8.94 12.80 18.89
C PRO A 171 7.70 13.29 18.16
N ALA A 172 7.06 12.39 17.40
CA ALA A 172 5.72 12.65 16.90
C ALA A 172 4.92 13.05 18.14
N PRO A 173 4.23 14.21 18.14
CA PRO A 173 3.48 14.63 19.31
C PRO A 173 2.61 13.46 19.71
N ALA A 174 2.80 13.01 20.95
CA ALA A 174 2.21 11.81 21.49
C ALA A 174 0.69 11.90 21.33
N THR A 175 0.18 11.45 20.20
CA THR A 175 -1.20 11.08 20.04
C THR A 175 -1.26 9.74 20.72
N ARG A 176 -1.31 9.80 22.06
CA ARG A 176 -1.86 8.72 22.88
C ARG A 176 -3.08 8.25 22.10
N SER A 177 -3.03 7.00 21.64
CA SER A 177 -4.22 6.24 21.29
C SER A 177 -5.02 6.08 22.58
N ALA A 178 -5.57 7.19 23.06
CA ALA A 178 -6.66 7.21 23.99
C ALA A 178 -7.78 6.62 23.17
N ARG A 179 -8.07 5.35 23.45
CA ARG A 179 -9.33 4.67 23.14
C ARG A 179 -10.41 5.74 23.02
N GLU A 180 -10.78 6.08 21.77
CA GLU A 180 -11.66 7.23 21.53
C GLU A 180 -12.87 7.05 22.44
N PRO A 181 -13.16 7.99 23.37
CA PRO A 181 -14.41 7.94 24.10
C PRO A 181 -15.49 7.94 23.03
N SER A 182 -16.40 6.94 23.06
CA SER A 182 -17.39 6.74 22.01
C SER A 182 -18.09 8.06 21.71
N ALA A 183 -17.67 8.73 20.64
CA ALA A 183 -18.21 10.01 20.26
C ALA A 183 -19.71 9.79 20.12
N SER A 184 -20.49 10.46 20.97
CA SER A 184 -21.94 10.34 20.95
C SER A 184 -22.39 10.56 19.51
N ARG A 185 -23.11 9.59 18.96
CA ARG A 185 -23.53 9.58 17.56
C ARG A 185 -24.59 10.68 17.38
N GLY A 186 -24.15 11.92 17.21
CA GLY A 186 -25.05 13.02 16.86
C GLY A 186 -25.84 12.65 15.60
N PRO A 187 -27.13 13.03 15.49
CA PRO A 187 -27.97 12.68 14.34
C PRO A 187 -27.34 13.14 13.01
N LEU A 188 -26.64 14.28 13.02
CA LEU A 188 -25.88 14.79 11.87
C LEU A 188 -24.75 13.84 11.42
N ALA A 189 -24.01 13.24 12.36
CA ALA A 189 -22.97 12.25 12.04
C ALA A 189 -23.56 10.94 11.51
N LEU A 190 -24.77 10.57 11.91
CA LEU A 190 -25.46 9.41 11.32
C LEU A 190 -25.91 9.72 9.89
N ILE A 191 -26.47 10.90 9.65
CA ILE A 191 -26.93 11.34 8.32
C ILE A 191 -25.76 11.43 7.34
N CYS A 192 -24.67 12.10 7.70
CA CYS A 192 -23.49 12.19 6.83
C CYS A 192 -22.87 10.83 6.55
N GLY A 193 -22.85 9.92 7.54
CA GLY A 193 -22.35 8.55 7.36
C GLY A 193 -23.25 7.72 6.44
N LEU A 194 -24.57 7.83 6.59
CA LEU A 194 -25.55 7.15 5.73
C LEU A 194 -25.47 7.69 4.29
N LEU A 195 -25.34 9.01 4.13
CA LEU A 195 -25.21 9.64 2.82
C LEU A 195 -23.91 9.22 2.11
N ALA A 196 -22.80 9.10 2.84
CA ALA A 196 -21.55 8.54 2.33
C ALA A 196 -21.72 7.05 1.94
N LEU A 197 -22.44 6.26 2.74
CA LEU A 197 -22.69 4.86 2.39
C LEU A 197 -23.56 4.72 1.13
N LEU A 198 -24.65 5.49 1.03
CA LEU A 198 -25.56 5.47 -0.12
C LEU A 198 -24.86 5.91 -1.41
N SER A 199 -24.00 6.92 -1.34
CA SER A 199 -23.20 7.34 -2.49
C SER A 199 -22.21 6.28 -2.93
N LEU A 200 -21.57 5.57 -1.99
CA LEU A 200 -20.69 4.45 -2.32
C LEU A 200 -21.45 3.29 -2.98
N VAL A 201 -22.62 2.94 -2.43
CA VAL A 201 -23.51 1.92 -3.02
C VAL A 201 -23.95 2.33 -4.42
N ALA A 202 -24.27 3.60 -4.64
CA ALA A 202 -24.64 4.12 -5.96
C ALA A 202 -23.47 4.00 -6.96
N CYS A 203 -22.22 4.26 -6.56
CA CYS A 203 -21.05 4.06 -7.43
C CYS A 203 -20.90 2.58 -7.84
N ILE A 204 -21.05 1.66 -6.89
CA ILE A 204 -20.96 0.21 -7.16
C ILE A 204 -22.12 -0.24 -8.07
N ALA A 205 -23.35 0.21 -7.79
CA ALA A 205 -24.52 -0.12 -8.60
C ALA A 205 -24.38 0.38 -10.05
N LEU A 206 -23.85 1.60 -10.25
CA LEU A 206 -23.59 2.14 -11.59
C LEU A 206 -22.55 1.31 -12.34
N ALA A 207 -21.50 0.83 -11.66
CA ALA A 207 -20.48 -0.03 -12.25
C ALA A 207 -21.03 -1.42 -12.62
N VAL A 208 -21.83 -2.02 -11.74
CA VAL A 208 -22.51 -3.30 -11.99
C VAL A 208 -23.52 -3.18 -13.15
N TYR A 209 -24.24 -2.07 -13.23
CA TYR A 209 -25.18 -1.79 -14.33
C TYR A 209 -24.52 -1.75 -15.71
N VAL A 210 -23.30 -1.21 -15.79
CA VAL A 210 -22.47 -1.25 -17.01
C VAL A 210 -21.91 -2.64 -17.26
N TYR A 211 -21.48 -3.35 -16.21
CA TYR A 211 -20.93 -4.70 -16.34
C TYR A 211 -21.94 -5.71 -16.88
N LEU A 212 -23.21 -5.59 -16.49
CA LEU A 212 -24.31 -6.44 -16.95
C LEU A 212 -24.89 -6.00 -18.31
N ALA A 213 -24.26 -5.03 -18.99
CA ALA A 213 -24.73 -4.56 -20.29
C ALA A 213 -24.47 -5.59 -21.40
N SER A 214 -25.43 -5.74 -22.31
CA SER A 214 -25.20 -6.45 -23.57
C SER A 214 -24.27 -5.62 -24.48
N PRO A 215 -23.58 -6.23 -25.47
CA PRO A 215 -22.68 -5.51 -26.37
C PRO A 215 -23.33 -4.33 -27.12
N ALA A 216 -24.64 -4.39 -27.37
CA ALA A 216 -25.42 -3.33 -28.00
C ALA A 216 -25.71 -2.15 -27.06
N GLU A 217 -25.87 -2.41 -25.75
CA GLU A 217 -26.20 -1.40 -24.73
C GLU A 217 -24.97 -0.85 -24.00
N TYR A 218 -23.81 -1.53 -24.13
CA TYR A 218 -22.59 -1.20 -23.39
C TYR A 218 -22.13 0.24 -23.65
N ALA A 219 -22.14 0.70 -24.90
CA ALA A 219 -21.70 2.05 -25.26
C ALA A 219 -22.57 3.14 -24.61
N GLU A 220 -23.89 2.94 -24.60
CA GLU A 220 -24.85 3.88 -24.01
C GLU A 220 -24.76 3.88 -22.48
N ARG A 221 -24.72 2.70 -21.85
CA ARG A 221 -24.60 2.58 -20.39
C ARG A 221 -23.25 3.11 -19.90
N LEU A 222 -22.17 2.91 -20.64
CA LEU A 222 -20.85 3.47 -20.32
C LEU A 222 -20.82 5.00 -20.45
N ALA A 223 -21.49 5.57 -21.45
CA ALA A 223 -21.62 7.02 -21.58
C ALA A 223 -22.43 7.62 -20.41
N GLY A 224 -23.54 6.97 -20.03
CA GLY A 224 -24.31 7.31 -18.84
C GLY A 224 -23.47 7.22 -17.57
N PHE A 225 -22.71 6.14 -17.40
CA PHE A 225 -21.80 5.95 -16.27
C PHE A 225 -20.77 7.07 -16.16
N ARG A 226 -20.06 7.40 -17.24
CA ARG A 226 -19.04 8.48 -17.23
C ARG A 226 -19.64 9.83 -16.83
N ARG A 227 -20.86 10.12 -17.27
CA ARG A 227 -21.56 11.37 -16.95
C ARG A 227 -22.04 11.41 -15.50
N TRP A 228 -22.63 10.33 -15.03
CA TRP A 228 -23.32 10.29 -13.73
C TRP A 228 -22.43 9.90 -12.57
N LEU A 229 -21.28 9.24 -12.79
CA LEU A 229 -20.36 8.80 -11.73
C LEU A 229 -19.77 9.95 -10.91
N MET A 230 -19.59 11.14 -11.51
CA MET A 230 -19.06 12.30 -10.80
C MET A 230 -19.93 12.72 -9.61
N VAL A 231 -21.26 12.64 -9.75
CA VAL A 231 -22.21 13.10 -8.73
C VAL A 231 -22.11 12.31 -7.42
N PRO A 232 -22.25 10.97 -7.39
CA PRO A 232 -22.11 10.19 -6.17
C PRO A 232 -20.68 10.24 -5.63
N THR A 233 -19.66 10.36 -6.49
CA THR A 233 -18.26 10.49 -6.05
C THR A 233 -18.04 11.77 -5.27
N LEU A 234 -18.48 12.92 -5.78
CA LEU A 234 -18.37 14.20 -5.09
C LEU A 234 -19.21 14.22 -3.81
N LEU A 235 -20.44 13.69 -3.86
CA LEU A 235 -21.31 13.58 -2.69
C LEU A 235 -20.67 12.72 -1.60
N TYR A 236 -20.04 11.60 -1.97
CA TYR A 236 -19.29 10.75 -1.05
C TYR A 236 -18.15 11.54 -0.39
N PHE A 237 -17.32 12.23 -1.17
CA PHE A 237 -16.19 12.99 -0.61
C PHE A 237 -16.65 14.09 0.36
N ILE A 238 -17.71 14.82 0.03
CA ILE A 238 -18.26 15.87 0.89
C ILE A 238 -18.85 15.25 2.16
N ALA A 239 -19.71 14.24 2.02
CA ALA A 239 -20.38 13.59 3.14
C ALA A 239 -19.40 12.88 4.07
N ALA A 240 -18.41 12.17 3.53
CA ALA A 240 -17.37 11.48 4.29
C ALA A 240 -16.43 12.46 5.00
N SER A 241 -16.10 13.60 4.36
CA SER A 241 -15.30 14.66 5.00
C SER A 241 -16.06 15.32 6.14
N MET A 242 -17.32 15.69 5.93
CA MET A 242 -18.21 16.22 6.97
C MET A 242 -18.40 15.23 8.12
N TRP A 243 -18.58 13.95 7.81
CA TRP A 243 -18.69 12.89 8.80
C TRP A 243 -17.45 12.78 9.69
N ARG A 244 -16.24 12.87 9.10
CA ARG A 244 -14.98 12.88 9.85
C ARG A 244 -14.85 14.14 10.72
N VAL A 245 -15.25 15.31 10.21
CA VAL A 245 -15.16 16.57 10.96
C VAL A 245 -16.13 16.59 12.14
N VAL A 246 -17.38 16.16 11.95
CA VAL A 246 -18.41 16.13 13.01
C VAL A 246 -18.09 15.09 14.10
N ARG A 247 -17.28 14.07 13.79
CA ARG A 247 -16.80 13.08 14.77
C ARG A 247 -15.55 13.50 15.53
N ARG A 248 -14.89 14.60 15.16
CA ARG A 248 -13.72 15.07 15.92
C ARG A 248 -14.19 15.55 17.30
N PRO A 249 -13.61 15.06 18.40
CA PRO A 249 -13.86 15.65 19.71
C PRO A 249 -13.44 17.13 19.69
N ALA A 250 -14.20 17.99 20.37
CA ALA A 250 -13.87 19.41 20.49
C ALA A 250 -12.45 19.57 21.07
N PRO A 251 -11.64 20.54 20.58
CA PRO A 251 -10.34 20.79 21.17
C PRO A 251 -10.53 21.18 22.63
N VAL A 252 -9.87 20.46 23.54
CA VAL A 252 -9.78 20.85 24.95
C VAL A 252 -9.00 22.16 24.98
N VAL A 253 -9.69 23.28 25.19
CA VAL A 253 -9.07 24.58 25.42
C VAL A 253 -8.42 24.48 26.79
N ALA A 254 -7.08 24.39 26.83
CA ALA A 254 -6.32 24.49 28.06
C ALA A 254 -6.42 25.95 28.55
N SER A 255 -7.12 26.15 29.67
CA SER A 255 -7.17 27.40 30.44
C SER A 255 -5.96 27.52 31.35
#